data_AF-A0A933SIJ5-F1
#
_entry.id   AF-A0A933SIJ5-F1
#
_cell.length_a   1.000
_cell.length_b   1.000
_cell.length_c   1.000
_cell.angle_alpha   90.00
_cell.angle_beta   90.00
_cell.angle_gamma   90.00
#
_symmetry.space_group_name_H-M   'P 1'
#
loop_
_entity.id
_entity.type
_entity.pdbx_description
1 polymer ?
#
loop_
_entity_poly.entity_id
_entity_poly.type
_entity_poly.pdbx_seq_one_letter_code
_entity_poly.pdbx_strand_id
1 'polypeptide(L)'
;MYTSTKDPVCGMTVSPNSTFRHVHQDITYLFCSPACLAKFQAAFSEFARSKIAEDGITYGCPLHPEVLMFEPGKCPKCWVELKQK
;
A
#
# COMPACT_ATOMS: atom_id res chain seq x y z
N MET A 1 1.94 -6.10 13.85
CA MET A 1 3.33 -6.50 13.51
C MET A 1 3.32 -7.62 12.49
N TYR A 2 3.22 -7.26 11.21
CA TYR A 2 3.26 -8.23 10.11
C TYR A 2 4.65 -8.19 9.48
N THR A 3 5.39 -9.30 9.59
CA THR A 3 6.75 -9.44 9.04
C THR A 3 6.69 -10.36 7.84
N SER A 4 7.06 -9.85 6.66
CA SER A 4 7.14 -10.65 5.45
C SER A 4 8.51 -11.32 5.36
N THR A 5 8.55 -12.65 5.48
CA THR A 5 9.76 -13.49 5.34
C THR A 5 10.06 -13.87 3.89
N LYS A 6 9.36 -13.27 2.93
CA LYS A 6 9.68 -13.35 1.50
C LYS A 6 10.17 -12.01 1.00
N ASP A 7 11.33 -12.04 0.35
CA ASP A 7 11.89 -10.89 -0.36
C ASP A 7 11.02 -10.57 -1.59
N PRO A 8 10.37 -9.40 -1.66
CA PRO A 8 9.48 -9.05 -2.76
C PRO A 8 10.20 -8.67 -4.07
N VAL A 9 11.53 -8.50 -4.04
CA VAL A 9 12.32 -8.11 -5.22
C VAL A 9 12.81 -9.34 -5.98
N CYS A 10 13.24 -10.38 -5.27
CA CYS A 10 13.78 -11.59 -5.88
C CYS A 10 12.96 -12.86 -5.59
N GLY A 11 11.97 -12.80 -4.70
CA GLY A 11 11.14 -13.94 -4.32
C GLY A 11 11.84 -14.94 -3.38
N MET A 12 13.06 -14.63 -2.94
CA MET A 12 13.85 -15.52 -2.10
C MET A 12 13.35 -15.50 -0.65
N THR A 13 13.32 -16.65 0.00
CA THR A 13 12.95 -16.76 1.42
C THR A 13 14.07 -16.18 2.28
N VAL A 14 13.72 -15.23 3.13
CA VAL A 14 14.66 -14.49 3.98
C VAL A 14 14.45 -14.82 5.44
N SER A 15 15.55 -14.91 6.18
CA SER A 15 15.51 -15.21 7.60
C SER A 15 14.89 -14.04 8.39
N PRO A 16 14.09 -14.31 9.44
CA PRO A 16 13.51 -13.26 10.30
C PRO A 16 14.57 -12.42 11.04
N ASN A 17 15.80 -12.91 11.10
CA ASN A 17 16.96 -12.23 11.66
C ASN A 17 17.79 -11.43 10.63
N SER A 18 17.32 -11.25 9.40
CA SER A 18 18.06 -10.49 8.38
C SER A 18 18.30 -9.04 8.84
N THR A 19 19.52 -8.55 8.66
CA THR A 19 19.88 -7.15 8.97
C THR A 19 19.21 -6.18 7.99
N PHE A 20 18.95 -6.63 6.76
CA PHE A 20 18.33 -5.82 5.71
C PHE A 20 16.80 -5.88 5.85
N ARG A 21 16.22 -4.83 6.42
CA ARG A 21 14.78 -4.72 6.67
C ARG A 21 14.28 -3.31 6.39
N HIS A 22 13.06 -3.18 5.88
CA HIS A 22 12.40 -1.91 5.61
C HIS A 22 11.00 -1.92 6.19
N VAL A 23 10.66 -0.85 6.92
CA VAL A 23 9.35 -0.73 7.57
C VAL A 23 8.50 0.27 6.77
N HIS A 24 7.32 -0.16 6.34
CA HIS A 24 6.36 0.68 5.62
C HIS A 24 4.94 0.36 6.10
N GLN A 25 4.20 1.37 6.57
CA GLN A 25 2.80 1.25 6.99
C GLN A 25 2.52 0.07 7.97
N ASP A 26 3.33 -0.04 9.04
CA ASP A 26 3.27 -1.14 10.04
C ASP A 26 3.69 -2.55 9.54
N ILE A 27 4.13 -2.65 8.28
CA ILE A 27 4.63 -3.89 7.68
C ILE A 27 6.16 -3.84 7.62
N THR A 28 6.80 -4.89 8.15
CA THR A 28 8.25 -5.06 8.05
C THR A 28 8.58 -6.02 6.90
N TYR A 29 9.24 -5.49 5.87
CA TYR A 29 9.76 -6.26 4.75
C TYR A 29 11.22 -6.64 5.02
N LEU A 30 11.55 -7.92 4.85
CA LEU A 30 12.91 -8.43 4.98
C LEU A 30 13.52 -8.63 3.58
N PHE A 31 14.82 -8.35 3.46
CA PHE A 31 15.56 -8.45 2.20
C PHE A 31 16.75 -9.39 2.31
N CYS A 32 17.06 -10.08 1.20
CA CYS A 32 18.17 -11.02 1.15
C CYS A 32 19.52 -10.32 1.00
N SER A 33 19.52 -9.09 0.47
CA SER A 33 20.72 -8.35 0.12
C SER A 33 20.45 -6.84 0.07
N PRO A 34 21.48 -5.99 0.23
CA PRO A 34 21.33 -4.52 0.18
C PRO A 34 20.86 -4.03 -1.20
N ALA A 35 21.19 -4.75 -2.28
CA ALA A 35 20.71 -4.45 -3.62
C ALA A 35 19.18 -4.63 -3.74
N CYS A 36 18.61 -5.65 -3.09
CA CYS A 36 17.16 -5.85 -3.07
C CYS A 36 16.47 -4.75 -2.24
N LEU A 37 17.05 -4.36 -1.10
CA LEU A 37 16.53 -3.24 -0.31
C LEU A 37 16.53 -1.93 -1.10
N ALA A 38 17.62 -1.61 -1.81
CA ALA A 38 17.72 -0.41 -2.63
C ALA A 38 16.71 -0.41 -3.80
N LYS A 39 16.57 -1.53 -4.51
CA LYS A 39 15.55 -1.70 -5.56
C LYS A 39 14.14 -1.55 -5.03
N PHE A 40 13.88 -2.13 -3.86
CA PHE A 40 12.57 -2.01 -3.20
C PHE A 40 12.29 -0.56 -2.84
N GLN A 41 13.24 0.15 -2.21
CA GLN A 41 13.09 1.57 -1.90
C GLN A 41 12.90 2.43 -3.15
N ALA A 42 13.64 2.16 -4.23
CA ALA A 42 13.49 2.88 -5.49
C ALA A 42 12.10 2.63 -6.10
N ALA A 43 11.70 1.36 -6.24
CA ALA A 43 10.39 0.97 -6.78
C ALA A 43 9.23 1.47 -5.91
N PHE A 44 9.34 1.37 -4.57
CA PHE A 44 8.38 1.95 -3.64
C PHE A 44 8.39 3.47 -3.67
N SER A 45 9.52 4.13 -3.94
CA SER A 45 9.57 5.59 -4.08
C SER A 45 8.87 6.05 -5.36
N GLU A 46 9.01 5.30 -6.46
CA GLU A 46 8.31 5.57 -7.71
C GLU A 46 6.81 5.28 -7.57
N PHE A 47 6.45 4.15 -6.94
CA PHE A 47 5.05 3.86 -6.61
C PHE A 47 4.48 4.83 -5.57
N ALA A 48 5.22 5.26 -4.55
CA ALA A 48 4.73 6.21 -3.56
C ALA A 48 4.59 7.62 -4.15
N ARG A 49 5.44 7.99 -5.11
CA ARG A 49 5.33 9.26 -5.82
C ARG A 49 4.19 9.26 -6.84
N SER A 50 3.87 8.11 -7.45
CA SER A 50 2.74 7.97 -8.38
C SER A 50 1.40 7.65 -7.69
N LYS A 51 1.40 6.95 -6.55
CA LYS A 51 0.17 6.59 -5.81
C LYS A 51 -0.43 7.75 -5.00
N ILE A 52 0.32 8.83 -4.80
CA ILE A 52 -0.24 10.11 -4.34
C ILE A 52 -0.95 10.86 -5.49
N ALA A 53 -0.70 10.49 -6.75
CA ALA A 53 -1.34 11.09 -7.93
C ALA A 53 -2.50 10.26 -8.51
N GLU A 54 -2.52 8.92 -8.33
CA GLU A 54 -3.54 8.06 -8.97
C GLU A 54 -4.65 7.54 -8.06
N ASP A 55 -4.47 7.51 -6.73
CA ASP A 55 -5.55 7.19 -5.78
C ASP A 55 -6.16 8.47 -5.14
N GLY A 56 -6.03 9.59 -5.84
CA GLY A 56 -6.68 10.86 -5.47
C GLY A 56 -8.18 10.89 -5.76
N ILE A 57 -8.78 9.74 -6.09
CA ILE A 57 -10.22 9.63 -6.35
C ILE A 57 -10.88 9.09 -5.08
N THR A 58 -11.23 10.02 -4.20
CA THR A 58 -12.07 9.69 -3.05
C THR A 58 -13.53 9.69 -3.49
N TYR A 59 -14.17 8.52 -3.47
CA TYR A 59 -15.59 8.39 -3.74
C TYR A 59 -16.38 8.77 -2.48
N GLY A 60 -17.13 9.86 -2.57
CA GLY A 60 -17.92 10.40 -1.47
C GLY A 60 -19.41 10.22 -1.69
N CYS A 61 -20.16 9.87 -0.63
CA CYS A 61 -21.61 9.85 -0.72
C CYS A 61 -22.16 11.29 -0.58
N PRO A 62 -22.99 11.80 -1.51
CA PRO A 62 -23.55 13.15 -1.42
C PRO A 62 -24.50 13.35 -0.22
N LEU A 63 -25.06 12.27 0.32
CA LEU A 63 -25.91 12.28 1.52
C LEU A 63 -25.12 12.03 2.82
N HIS A 64 -23.95 11.42 2.72
CA HIS A 64 -23.11 11.07 3.87
C HIS A 64 -21.67 11.47 3.55
N PRO A 65 -21.31 12.76 3.72
CA PRO A 65 -19.98 13.27 3.39
C PRO A 65 -18.86 12.64 4.23
N GLU A 66 -19.22 11.99 5.34
CA GLU A 66 -18.31 11.21 6.20
C GLU A 66 -17.97 9.83 5.63
N VAL A 67 -18.70 9.36 4.61
CA VAL A 67 -18.42 8.09 3.94
C VAL A 67 -17.50 8.37 2.76
N LEU A 68 -16.21 8.15 2.98
CA LEU A 68 -15.15 8.25 1.99
C LEU A 68 -14.65 6.83 1.69
N MET A 69 -14.68 6.44 0.42
CA MET A 69 -14.18 5.15 -0.04
C MET A 69 -13.16 5.36 -1.15
N PHE A 70 -12.10 4.56 -1.12
CA PHE A 70 -11.05 4.54 -2.14
C PHE A 70 -11.40 3.60 -3.31
N GLU A 71 -12.52 2.87 -3.21
CA GLU A 71 -13.01 1.96 -4.24
C GLU A 71 -14.40 2.38 -4.74
N PRO A 72 -14.67 2.27 -6.06
CA PRO A 72 -15.99 2.53 -6.61
C PRO A 72 -16.98 1.48 -6.11
N GLY A 73 -18.07 1.93 -5.50
CA GLY A 73 -19.05 1.02 -4.90
C GLY A 73 -20.34 1.72 -4.47
N LYS A 74 -21.19 0.96 -3.77
CA LYS A 74 -22.42 1.48 -3.18
C LYS A 74 -22.15 1.92 -1.75
N CYS A 75 -22.69 3.07 -1.37
CA CYS A 75 -22.60 3.56 0.00
C CYS A 75 -23.21 2.53 0.96
N PRO A 76 -22.49 2.06 2.00
CA PRO A 76 -22.99 1.06 2.93
C PRO A 76 -24.15 1.58 3.80
N LYS A 77 -24.31 2.91 3.91
CA LYS A 77 -25.37 3.54 4.71
C LYS A 77 -26.67 3.75 3.95
N CYS A 78 -26.62 4.07 2.66
CA CYS A 78 -27.81 4.42 1.89
C CYS A 78 -27.96 3.64 0.58
N TRP A 79 -27.02 2.75 0.27
CA TRP A 79 -27.01 1.93 -0.94
C TRP A 79 -27.03 2.70 -2.27
N VAL A 80 -26.83 4.03 -2.20
CA VAL A 80 -26.70 4.91 -3.35
C VAL A 80 -25.30 4.78 -3.93
N GLU A 81 -25.22 4.86 -5.25
CA GLU A 81 -23.97 4.83 -6.00
C GLU A 81 -23.06 5.99 -5.57
N LEU A 82 -21.84 5.66 -5.14
CA LEU A 82 -20.86 6.66 -4.75
C LEU A 82 -20.38 7.39 -6.01
N LYS A 83 -20.40 8.72 -5.99
CA LYS A 83 -19.88 9.53 -7.10
C LYS A 83 -18.44 9.93 -6.80
N GLN A 84 -17.59 9.88 -7.82
CA GLN A 84 -16.26 10.48 -7.78
C GLN A 84 -16.43 11.95 -7.41
N LYS A 85 -15.68 12.37 -6.39
CA LYS A 85 -15.65 13.76 -5.95
C LYS A 85 -14.56 14.54 -6.68
#